data_AF-A0A9D7UEA2-F1
#
_entry.id   AF-A0A9D7UEA2-F1
#
_cell.length_a   1.000
_cell.length_b   1.000
_cell.length_c   1.000
_cell.angle_alpha   90.00
_cell.angle_beta   90.00
_cell.angle_gamma   90.00
#
_symmetry.space_group_name_H-M   'P 1'
#
loop_
_entity.id
_entity.type
_entity.pdbx_description
1 polymer ?
#
loop_
_entity_poly.entity_id
_entity_poly.type
_entity_poly.pdbx_seq_one_letter_code
_entity_poly.pdbx_strand_id
1 'polypeptide(L)'
;MSAFIFKLLDKSYQISIKSDYSDRMLLLSKELNKKARQLQKNQGILEERQVLIYLSFMLIDELDLYVQGDKSPEEKRGEIRELRQRTLEMTEQIEDIKAGLKVDNFNLLDSSTEGSNQ
;
A
#
# COMPACT_ATOMS: atom_id res chain seq x y z
N MET A 1 -12.22 23.58 -15.20
CA MET A 1 -12.09 22.55 -14.15
C MET A 1 -13.47 21.99 -13.90
N SER A 2 -13.64 20.67 -13.95
CA SER A 2 -14.91 19.99 -13.70
C SER A 2 -14.74 18.92 -12.63
N ALA A 3 -15.74 18.78 -11.76
CA ALA A 3 -15.78 17.68 -10.80
C ALA A 3 -16.03 16.37 -11.55
N PHE A 4 -15.17 15.37 -11.31
CA PHE A 4 -15.28 14.03 -11.87
C PHE A 4 -15.36 13.01 -10.73
N ILE A 5 -16.26 12.04 -10.87
CA ILE A 5 -16.39 10.94 -9.89
C ILE A 5 -15.55 9.77 -10.37
N PHE A 6 -14.40 9.59 -9.73
CA PHE A 6 -13.50 8.46 -9.95
C PHE A 6 -13.93 7.27 -9.10
N LYS A 7 -14.18 6.12 -9.72
CA LYS A 7 -14.58 4.89 -9.01
C LYS A 7 -13.39 3.94 -8.92
N LEU A 8 -13.11 3.43 -7.72
CA LEU A 8 -12.07 2.43 -7.48
C LEU A 8 -12.53 1.47 -6.38
N LEU A 9 -12.48 0.17 -6.68
CA LEU A 9 -13.12 -0.88 -5.89
C LEU A 9 -14.59 -0.52 -5.67
N ASP A 10 -15.06 -0.50 -4.43
CA ASP A 10 -16.43 -0.16 -4.07
C ASP A 10 -16.57 1.29 -3.55
N LYS A 11 -15.55 2.13 -3.79
CA LYS A 11 -15.50 3.53 -3.36
C LYS A 11 -15.58 4.51 -4.53
N SER A 12 -16.09 5.70 -4.22
CA SER A 12 -16.18 6.84 -5.15
C SER A 12 -15.40 8.02 -4.59
N TYR A 13 -14.59 8.64 -5.44
CA TYR A 13 -13.73 9.76 -5.11
C TYR A 13 -14.06 10.93 -6.02
N GLN A 14 -14.36 12.09 -5.45
CA GLN A 14 -14.57 13.30 -6.24
C GLN A 14 -13.23 13.99 -6.45
N ILE A 15 -12.82 14.13 -7.70
CA ILE A 15 -11.57 14.77 -8.09
C ILE A 15 -11.84 15.91 -9.07
N SER A 16 -11.08 16.99 -8.95
CA SER A 16 -11.14 18.10 -9.90
C SER A 16 -10.16 17.82 -11.04
N ILE A 17 -10.66 17.79 -12.27
CA ILE A 17 -9.85 17.54 -13.46
C ILE A 17 -10.12 18.61 -14.54
N LYS A 18 -9.21 18.75 -15.51
CA LYS A 18 -9.54 19.48 -16.74
C LYS A 18 -10.52 18.64 -17.55
N SER A 19 -11.46 19.30 -18.21
CA SER A 19 -12.63 18.66 -18.82
C SER A 19 -12.27 17.74 -20.00
N ASP A 20 -11.17 18.03 -20.68
CA ASP A 20 -10.53 17.24 -21.74
C ASP A 20 -9.94 15.90 -21.25
N TYR A 21 -9.73 15.71 -19.95
CA TYR A 21 -9.27 14.44 -19.38
C TYR A 21 -10.41 13.50 -18.98
N SER A 22 -11.69 13.90 -19.07
CA SER A 22 -12.80 13.12 -18.52
C SER A 22 -12.86 11.68 -19.05
N ASP A 23 -12.72 11.50 -20.36
CA ASP A 23 -12.75 10.17 -20.98
C ASP A 23 -11.53 9.32 -20.59
N ARG A 24 -10.34 9.95 -20.52
CA ARG A 24 -9.11 9.30 -20.08
C ARG A 24 -9.18 8.87 -18.61
N MET A 25 -9.76 9.70 -17.76
CA MET A 25 -9.97 9.40 -16.35
C MET A 25 -11.00 8.29 -16.14
N LEU A 26 -12.03 8.22 -16.99
CA LEU A 26 -12.98 7.11 -17.00
C LEU A 26 -12.30 5.79 -17.39
N LEU A 27 -11.45 5.81 -18.42
CA LEU A 27 -10.67 4.64 -18.83
C LEU A 27 -9.73 4.19 -17.72
N LEU A 28 -8.94 5.10 -17.16
CA LEU A 28 -8.03 4.84 -16.04
C LEU A 28 -8.77 4.23 -14.84
N SER A 29 -9.93 4.81 -14.47
CA SER A 29 -10.78 4.28 -13.40
C SER A 29 -11.18 2.82 -13.63
N LYS A 30 -11.54 2.45 -14.87
CA LYS A 30 -11.89 1.06 -15.22
C LYS A 30 -10.67 0.13 -15.16
N GLU A 31 -9.52 0.55 -15.67
CA GLU A 31 -8.29 -0.25 -15.66
C GLU A 31 -7.77 -0.52 -14.25
N LEU A 32 -7.70 0.52 -13.41
CA LEU A 32 -7.30 0.39 -12.01
C LEU A 32 -8.24 -0.54 -11.25
N ASN A 33 -9.55 -0.44 -11.49
CA ASN A 33 -10.53 -1.34 -10.89
C ASN A 33 -10.31 -2.81 -11.30
N LYS A 34 -10.03 -3.05 -12.58
CA LYS A 34 -9.74 -4.39 -13.09
C LYS A 34 -8.49 -4.97 -12.43
N LYS A 35 -7.39 -4.18 -12.38
CA LYS A 35 -6.14 -4.60 -11.73
C LYS A 35 -6.34 -4.86 -10.23
N ALA A 36 -7.09 -4.00 -9.54
CA ALA A 36 -7.38 -4.16 -8.11
C ALA A 36 -8.17 -5.45 -7.83
N ARG A 37 -9.20 -5.76 -8.63
CA ARG A 37 -9.96 -7.02 -8.50
C ARG A 37 -9.14 -8.25 -8.87
N GLN A 38 -8.22 -8.13 -9.84
CA GLN A 38 -7.29 -9.21 -10.17
C GLN A 38 -6.29 -9.48 -9.03
N LEU A 39 -5.77 -8.44 -8.36
CA LEU A 39 -4.92 -8.60 -7.19
C LEU A 39 -5.65 -9.34 -6.06
N GLN A 40 -6.89 -8.94 -5.76
CA GLN A 40 -7.74 -9.63 -4.78
C GLN A 40 -7.99 -11.10 -5.15
N LYS A 41 -8.15 -11.39 -6.44
CA LYS A 41 -8.36 -12.77 -6.90
C LYS A 41 -7.09 -13.61 -6.81
N ASN A 42 -5.93 -13.04 -7.13
CA ASN A 42 -4.67 -13.78 -7.30
C ASN A 42 -3.89 -13.96 -6.00
N GLN A 43 -4.00 -13.04 -5.03
CA GLN A 43 -3.22 -13.07 -3.78
C GLN A 43 -4.03 -13.49 -2.55
N GLY A 44 -5.29 -13.91 -2.72
CA GLY A 44 -6.18 -14.25 -1.60
C GLY A 44 -6.88 -13.02 -1.02
N ILE A 45 -7.44 -13.14 0.19
CA ILE A 45 -8.19 -12.06 0.86
C ILE A 45 -7.21 -10.96 1.30
N LEU A 46 -6.85 -10.08 0.36
CA LEU A 46 -6.15 -8.84 0.66
C LEU A 46 -7.18 -7.80 1.13
N GLU A 47 -6.85 -7.13 2.23
CA GLU A 47 -7.63 -5.97 2.67
C GLU A 47 -7.56 -4.86 1.62
N GLU A 48 -8.64 -4.08 1.51
CA GLU A 48 -8.76 -3.00 0.53
C GLU A 48 -7.55 -2.05 0.56
N ARG A 49 -7.04 -1.74 1.75
CA ARG A 49 -5.86 -0.88 1.94
C ARG A 49 -4.60 -1.49 1.33
N GLN A 50 -4.40 -2.79 1.49
CA GLN A 50 -3.24 -3.50 0.91
C GLN A 50 -3.31 -3.50 -0.60
N VAL A 51 -4.51 -3.74 -1.17
CA VAL A 51 -4.73 -3.68 -2.62
C VAL A 51 -4.35 -2.31 -3.18
N LEU A 52 -4.76 -1.23 -2.52
CA LEU A 52 -4.43 0.14 -2.94
C LEU A 52 -2.91 0.43 -2.86
N ILE A 53 -2.22 -0.08 -1.84
CA ILE A 53 -0.77 0.04 -1.70
C ILE A 53 -0.06 -0.68 -2.86
N TYR A 54 -0.44 -1.94 -3.14
CA TYR A 54 0.12 -2.69 -4.26
C TYR A 54 -0.16 -2.03 -5.61
N LEU A 55 -1.38 -1.52 -5.80
CA LEU A 55 -1.73 -0.79 -7.02
C LEU A 55 -0.84 0.43 -7.23
N SER A 56 -0.52 1.14 -6.16
CA SER A 56 0.32 2.34 -6.20
C SER A 56 1.76 1.98 -6.61
N PHE A 57 2.33 0.91 -6.05
CA PHE A 57 3.66 0.43 -6.45
C PHE A 57 3.71 0.01 -7.91
N MET A 58 2.73 -0.77 -8.39
CA MET A 58 2.69 -1.16 -9.81
C MET A 58 2.63 0.05 -10.75
N LEU A 59 1.88 1.10 -10.38
CA LEU A 59 1.82 2.31 -11.19
C LEU A 59 3.14 3.09 -11.17
N ILE A 60 3.83 3.14 -10.04
CA ILE A 60 5.17 3.73 -9.95
C ILE A 60 6.14 2.95 -10.83
N ASP A 61 6.13 1.62 -10.76
CA ASP A 61 6.97 0.77 -11.61
C ASP A 61 6.66 0.95 -13.10
N GLU A 62 5.38 1.04 -13.49
CA GLU A 62 4.95 1.30 -14.87
C GLU A 62 5.37 2.69 -15.36
N LEU A 63 5.28 3.70 -14.50
CA LEU A 63 5.75 5.05 -14.80
C LEU A 63 7.27 5.11 -14.91
N ASP A 64 8.00 4.41 -14.04
CA ASP A 64 9.45 4.29 -14.13
C ASP A 64 9.86 3.57 -15.42
N LEU A 65 9.18 2.51 -15.82
CA LEU A 65 9.41 1.86 -17.12
C LEU A 65 9.14 2.80 -18.30
N TYR A 66 8.11 3.64 -18.20
CA TYR A 66 7.74 4.60 -19.24
C TYR A 66 8.72 5.79 -19.32
N VAL A 67 9.20 6.28 -18.19
CA VAL A 67 10.17 7.40 -18.09
C VAL A 67 11.59 6.93 -18.40
N GLN A 68 11.94 5.69 -18.09
CA GLN A 68 13.28 5.12 -18.27
C GLN A 68 13.50 4.44 -19.62
N GLY A 69 12.88 4.94 -20.69
CA GLY A 69 13.22 4.57 -22.07
C GLY A 69 14.70 4.77 -22.45
N ASP A 70 15.54 5.32 -21.56
CA ASP A 70 16.95 5.68 -21.78
C ASP A 70 18.02 4.99 -20.88
N LYS A 71 17.68 4.05 -19.97
CA LYS A 71 18.69 3.38 -19.08
C LYS A 71 18.88 1.88 -19.33
N SER A 72 20.12 1.38 -19.17
CA SER A 72 20.49 -0.03 -19.46
C SER A 72 19.94 -1.04 -18.44
N PRO A 73 19.61 -2.29 -18.82
CA PRO A 73 19.00 -3.30 -17.94
C PRO A 73 19.87 -3.81 -16.77
N GLU A 74 21.17 -3.57 -16.78
CA GLU A 74 22.12 -4.07 -15.78
C GLU A 74 22.26 -3.12 -14.59
N GLU A 75 22.29 -1.81 -14.85
CA GLU A 75 22.24 -0.77 -13.82
C GLU A 75 20.96 -0.87 -12.99
N LYS A 76 19.83 -1.19 -13.66
CA LYS A 76 18.52 -1.38 -13.01
C LYS A 76 18.48 -2.56 -12.04
N ARG A 77 19.20 -3.65 -12.34
CA ARG A 77 19.24 -4.82 -11.43
C ARG A 77 20.04 -4.53 -10.16
N GLY A 78 21.03 -3.64 -10.24
CA GLY A 78 21.79 -3.18 -9.07
C GLY A 78 20.91 -2.37 -8.11
N GLU A 79 20.23 -1.34 -8.62
CA GLU A 79 19.39 -0.45 -7.80
C GLU A 79 18.17 -1.18 -7.21
N ILE A 80 17.52 -2.07 -7.98
CA ILE A 80 16.39 -2.89 -7.48
C ILE A 80 16.84 -3.87 -6.40
N ARG A 81 18.04 -4.45 -6.54
CA ARG A 81 18.61 -5.33 -5.51
C ARG A 81 18.88 -4.56 -4.22
N GLU A 82 19.36 -3.33 -4.33
CA GLU A 82 19.64 -2.46 -3.19
C GLU A 82 18.36 -1.99 -2.48
N LEU A 83 17.32 -1.63 -3.24
CA LEU A 83 16.01 -1.27 -2.69
C LEU A 83 15.29 -2.47 -2.04
N ARG A 84 15.37 -3.66 -2.64
CA ARG A 84 14.85 -4.88 -2.02
C ARG A 84 15.58 -5.22 -0.72
N GLN A 85 16.90 -5.03 -0.69
CA GLN A 85 17.71 -5.26 0.50
C GLN A 85 17.30 -4.31 1.64
N ARG A 86 17.17 -3.00 1.36
CA ARG A 86 16.66 -2.02 2.33
C ARG A 86 15.24 -2.33 2.81
N THR A 87 14.39 -2.86 1.92
CA THR A 87 13.01 -3.22 2.27
C THR A 87 12.96 -4.41 3.21
N LEU A 88 13.84 -5.41 3.00
CA LEU A 88 14.00 -6.53 3.91
C LEU A 88 14.47 -6.06 5.28
N GLU A 89 15.49 -5.20 5.33
CA GLU A 89 16.03 -4.63 6.58
C GLU A 89 14.96 -3.82 7.34
N MET A 90 14.17 -2.99 6.65
CA MET A 90 13.06 -2.26 7.28
C MET A 90 11.95 -3.19 7.76
N THR A 91 11.69 -4.31 7.06
CA THR A 91 10.68 -5.28 7.46
C THR A 91 11.11 -6.02 8.73
N GLU A 92 12.38 -6.41 8.81
CA GLU A 92 12.98 -7.03 9.99
C GLU A 92 12.93 -6.08 11.21
N GLN A 93 13.29 -4.81 11.02
CA GLN A 93 13.16 -3.78 12.07
C GLN A 93 11.72 -3.60 12.56
N ILE A 94 10.73 -3.65 11.65
CA ILE A 94 9.31 -3.55 12.03
C ILE A 94 8.87 -4.77 12.85
N GLU A 95 9.32 -5.97 12.51
CA GLU A 95 9.02 -7.18 13.29
C GLU A 95 9.72 -7.17 14.65
N ASP A 96 10.95 -6.68 14.74
CA ASP A 96 11.66 -6.48 16.00
C ASP A 96 10.96 -5.46 16.90
N ILE A 97 10.50 -4.34 16.33
CA ILE A 97 9.71 -3.32 17.05
C ILE A 97 8.38 -3.92 17.54
N LYS A 98 7.69 -4.72 16.71
CA LYS A 98 6.45 -5.39 17.11
C LYS A 98 6.68 -6.43 18.21
N ALA A 99 7.78 -7.17 18.16
CA ALA A 99 8.17 -8.13 19.19
C ALA A 99 8.50 -7.41 20.50
N GLY A 100 9.21 -6.27 20.45
CA GLY A 100 9.47 -5.40 21.59
C GLY A 100 8.20 -4.80 22.18
N LEU A 101 7.27 -4.32 21.34
CA LEU A 101 5.98 -3.77 21.78
C LEU A 101 5.04 -4.81 22.40
N LYS A 102 5.20 -6.11 22.11
CA LYS A 102 4.45 -7.18 22.79
C LYS A 102 4.93 -7.44 24.22
N VAL A 103 6.09 -6.93 24.63
CA VAL A 103 6.63 -7.10 25.99
C VAL A 103 6.03 -6.07 26.97
N ASP A 104 5.59 -4.90 26.49
CA ASP A 104 5.07 -3.83 27.36
C ASP A 104 3.58 -3.99 27.79
N ASN A 105 2.87 -5.01 27.29
CA ASN A 105 1.47 -5.30 27.66
C ASN A 105 1.30 -6.46 28.65
N PHE A 106 2.37 -6.88 29.34
CA PHE A 106 2.31 -7.96 30.33
C PHE A 106 2.95 -7.59 31.68
N ASN A 107 2.71 -6.34 32.14
CA ASN A 107 3.07 -5.93 33.50
C ASN A 107 2.08 -4.93 34.13
N LEU A 108 0.79 -5.04 33.82
CA LEU A 108 -0.27 -4.60 34.74
C LEU A 108 -0.50 -5.73 35.76
N LEU A 109 0.48 -5.85 36.66
CA LEU A 109 0.47 -6.70 37.84
C LEU A 109 -0.82 -6.50 38.66
N ASP A 110 -1.51 -7.62 38.87
CA ASP A 110 -1.94 -8.10 40.19
C ASP A 110 -1.55 -7.17 41.36
N SER A 111 -2.42 -6.22 41.71
CA SER A 111 -2.41 -5.57 43.02
C SER A 111 -3.72 -4.86 43.34
N SER A 112 -4.81 -5.63 43.38
CA SER A 112 -5.92 -5.32 44.29
C SER A 112 -6.63 -6.62 44.67
N THR A 113 -5.94 -7.40 45.50
CA THR A 113 -6.51 -8.48 46.30
C THR A 113 -7.64 -7.90 47.17
N GLU A 114 -8.75 -8.61 47.23
CA GLU A 114 -9.79 -8.43 48.23
C GLU A 114 -9.21 -8.48 49.66
N GLY A 115 -9.72 -7.59 50.52
CA GLY A 115 -9.96 -7.86 51.94
C GLY A 115 -8.83 -7.58 52.93
N SER A 116 -8.96 -6.49 53.71
CA SER A 116 -9.09 -6.53 55.18
C SER A 116 -8.78 -5.17 55.82
N ASN A 117 -9.81 -4.51 56.37
CA ASN A 117 -9.74 -3.96 57.73
C ASN A 117 -11.15 -3.65 58.25
N GLN A 118 -11.53 -4.42 59.28
CA GLN A 118 -12.69 -4.33 60.20
C GLN A 118 -14.05 -4.86 59.73
#